data_AF-A0A660MYM3-F1
#
_entry.id   AF-A0A660MYM3-F1
#
_cell.length_a   1.000
_cell.length_b   1.000
_cell.length_c   1.000
_cell.angle_alpha   90.00
_cell.angle_beta   90.00
_cell.angle_gamma   90.00
#
_symmetry.space_group_name_H-M   'P 1'
#
loop_
_entity.id
_entity.type
_entity.pdbx_description
1 polymer ?
#
loop_
_entity_poly.entity_id
_entity_poly.type
_entity_poly.pdbx_seq_one_letter_code
_entity_poly.pdbx_strand_id
1 'polypeptide(L)'
;GKLGMDGGQVWQAYQNGEIENIRDYCETDVANTYLVYQRFRMMTGALSGDEYENEVEKLHEYLFSLSEDKEHWGVFLDAWG
;
A
#
# COMPACT_ATOMS: atom_id res chain seq x y z
N GLY A 1 -2.81 -6.58 5.01
CA GLY A 1 -3.38 -5.51 4.17
C GLY A 1 -3.70 -5.92 2.74
N LYS A 2 -4.74 -6.74 2.50
CA LYS A 2 -5.42 -6.73 1.18
C LYS A 2 -6.81 -6.18 1.39
N LEU A 3 -7.00 -4.93 0.97
CA LEU A 3 -8.26 -4.20 1.09
C LEU A 3 -9.20 -4.65 -0.02
N GLY A 4 -10.33 -5.25 0.35
CA GLY A 4 -11.66 -5.28 -0.29
C GLY A 4 -11.85 -5.64 -1.77
N MET A 5 -10.93 -5.26 -2.64
CA MET A 5 -11.03 -5.36 -4.10
C MET A 5 -9.94 -6.30 -4.63
N ASP A 6 -10.34 -7.26 -5.46
CA ASP A 6 -9.42 -8.08 -6.25
C ASP A 6 -9.28 -7.51 -7.66
N GLY A 7 -8.13 -7.72 -8.29
CA GLY A 7 -7.85 -7.21 -9.65
C GLY A 7 -8.89 -7.66 -10.69
N GLY A 8 -9.53 -8.82 -10.48
CA GLY A 8 -10.62 -9.30 -11.32
C GLY A 8 -11.90 -8.43 -11.28
N GLN A 9 -12.05 -7.56 -10.29
CA GLN A 9 -13.23 -6.70 -10.10
C GLN A 9 -13.08 -5.31 -10.75
N VAL A 10 -11.87 -4.94 -11.21
CA VAL A 10 -11.58 -3.62 -11.78
C VAL A 10 -12.46 -3.29 -12.98
N TRP A 11 -12.68 -4.25 -13.88
CA TRP A 11 -13.52 -4.01 -15.06
C TRP A 11 -14.97 -3.72 -14.68
N GLN A 12 -15.54 -4.49 -13.75
CA GLN A 12 -16.92 -4.26 -13.30
C GLN A 12 -17.04 -2.92 -12.56
N ALA A 13 -16.10 -2.60 -11.67
CA ALA A 13 -16.06 -1.32 -10.97
C ALA A 13 -15.99 -0.13 -11.95
N TYR A 14 -15.20 -0.27 -13.03
CA TYR A 14 -15.12 0.75 -14.07
C TYR A 14 -16.46 0.93 -14.79
N GLN A 15 -17.13 -0.17 -15.16
CA GLN A 15 -18.46 -0.11 -15.77
C GLN A 15 -19.51 0.52 -14.83
N ASN A 16 -19.34 0.38 -13.52
CA ASN A 16 -20.20 0.99 -12.51
C ASN A 16 -19.86 2.47 -12.22
N GLY A 17 -18.79 3.01 -12.80
CA GLY A 17 -18.33 4.38 -12.54
C GLY A 17 -17.54 4.56 -11.24
N GLU A 18 -17.09 3.48 -10.61
CA GLU A 18 -16.39 3.46 -9.31
C GLU A 18 -14.88 3.77 -9.45
N ILE A 19 -14.55 4.87 -10.13
CA ILE A 19 -13.16 5.23 -10.45
C ILE A 19 -12.32 5.51 -9.20
N GLU A 20 -12.93 6.12 -8.17
CA GLU A 20 -12.26 6.41 -6.90
C GLU A 20 -11.83 5.11 -6.21
N ASN A 21 -12.75 4.14 -6.06
CA ASN A 21 -12.43 2.81 -5.51
C ASN A 21 -11.30 2.11 -6.26
N ILE A 22 -11.27 2.20 -7.59
CA ILE A 22 -10.18 1.62 -8.40
C ILE A 22 -8.85 2.29 -8.07
N ARG A 23 -8.84 3.62 -7.93
CA ARG A 23 -7.62 4.36 -7.59
C ARG A 23 -7.12 3.99 -6.21
N ASP A 24 -7.99 3.96 -5.22
CA ASP A 24 -7.64 3.61 -3.85
C ASP A 24 -7.05 2.19 -3.78
N TYR A 25 -7.66 1.23 -4.47
CA TYR A 25 -7.12 -0.12 -4.64
C TYR A 25 -5.72 -0.11 -5.26
N CYS A 26 -5.55 0.59 -6.38
CA CYS A 26 -4.25 0.66 -7.07
C CYS A 26 -3.16 1.30 -6.20
N GLU A 27 -3.49 2.34 -5.44
CA GLU A 27 -2.56 2.98 -4.49
C GLU A 27 -2.10 1.97 -3.42
N THR A 28 -3.03 1.20 -2.84
CA THR A 28 -2.68 0.19 -1.82
C THR A 28 -1.84 -0.97 -2.36
N ASP A 29 -2.06 -1.39 -3.60
CA ASP A 29 -1.24 -2.41 -4.26
C ASP A 29 0.19 -1.92 -4.52
N VAL A 30 0.37 -0.63 -4.84
CA VAL A 30 1.70 -0.02 -4.96
C VAL A 30 2.41 0.01 -3.61
N ALA A 31 1.72 0.39 -2.52
CA ALA A 31 2.29 0.38 -1.18
C ALA A 31 2.74 -1.04 -0.76
N ASN A 32 1.90 -2.04 -0.99
CA ASN A 32 2.26 -3.45 -0.76
C ASN A 32 3.47 -3.89 -1.59
N THR A 33 3.50 -3.52 -2.88
CA THR A 33 4.61 -3.84 -3.78
C THR A 33 5.91 -3.20 -3.32
N TYR A 34 5.85 -1.95 -2.84
CA TYR A 34 7.00 -1.27 -2.27
C TYR A 34 7.56 -2.03 -1.06
N LEU A 35 6.72 -2.48 -0.13
CA LEU A 35 7.18 -3.25 1.03
C LEU A 35 7.89 -4.55 0.65
N VAL A 36 7.33 -5.28 -0.31
CA VAL A 36 7.97 -6.48 -0.87
C VAL A 36 9.32 -6.12 -1.51
N TYR A 37 9.38 -5.02 -2.24
CA TYR A 37 10.62 -4.54 -2.87
C TYR A 37 11.69 -4.18 -1.84
N GLN A 38 11.35 -3.46 -0.77
CA GLN A 38 12.31 -3.13 0.29
C GLN A 38 12.82 -4.40 0.98
N ARG A 39 11.95 -5.38 1.24
CA ARG A 39 12.36 -6.66 1.82
C ARG A 39 13.26 -7.45 0.87
N PHE A 40 12.99 -7.42 -0.43
CA PHE A 40 13.86 -8.01 -1.45
C PHE A 40 15.25 -7.34 -1.47
N ARG A 41 15.32 -6.02 -1.38
CA ARG A 41 16.59 -5.29 -1.29
C ARG A 41 17.39 -5.68 -0.04
N MET A 42 16.73 -5.86 1.09
CA MET A 42 17.38 -6.37 2.31
C MET A 42 17.92 -7.80 2.11
N MET A 43 17.10 -8.72 1.59
CA MET A 43 17.51 -10.12 1.35
C MET A 43 18.67 -10.25 0.36
N THR A 44 18.82 -9.29 -0.56
CA THR A 44 19.91 -9.27 -1.55
C THR A 44 21.15 -8.51 -1.06
N GLY A 45 21.12 -7.94 0.15
CA GLY A 45 22.23 -7.16 0.72
C GLY A 45 22.35 -5.74 0.16
N ALA A 46 21.36 -5.27 -0.61
CA ALA A 46 21.28 -3.89 -1.08
C ALA A 46 20.75 -2.92 -0.01
N LEU A 47 20.24 -3.45 1.10
CA LEU A 47 19.94 -2.75 2.35
C LEU A 47 20.44 -3.59 3.52
N SER A 48 20.93 -2.93 4.56
CA SER A 48 21.04 -3.50 5.90
C SER A 48 19.65 -3.64 6.55
N GLY A 49 19.58 -4.34 7.69
CA GLY A 49 18.35 -4.44 8.48
C GLY A 49 17.84 -3.07 8.92
N ASP A 50 18.71 -2.25 9.49
CA ASP A 50 18.39 -0.90 9.96
C ASP A 50 17.88 0.00 8.83
N GLU A 51 18.49 -0.06 7.64
CA GLU A 51 18.01 0.71 6.49
C GLU A 51 16.65 0.21 5.99
N TYR A 52 16.39 -1.10 6.00
CA TYR A 52 15.09 -1.65 5.68
C TYR A 52 14.01 -1.16 6.66
N GLU A 53 14.27 -1.23 7.96
CA GLU A 53 13.34 -0.75 9.00
C GLU A 53 13.05 0.73 8.84
N ASN A 54 14.08 1.56 8.59
CA ASN A 54 13.91 2.99 8.33
C ASN A 54 13.04 3.26 7.10
N GLU A 55 13.17 2.49 6.03
CA GLU A 55 12.34 2.66 4.82
C GLU A 55 10.89 2.20 5.03
N VAL A 56 10.67 1.20 5.88
CA VAL A 56 9.34 0.76 6.31
C VAL A 56 8.68 1.86 7.15
N GLU A 57 9.40 2.42 8.12
CA GLU A 57 8.89 3.49 8.99
C GLU A 57 8.52 4.75 8.19
N LYS A 58 9.38 5.18 7.27
CA LYS A 58 9.08 6.33 6.39
C LYS A 58 7.80 6.14 5.59
N LEU A 59 7.56 4.94 5.05
CA LEU A 59 6.31 4.67 4.34
C LEU A 59 5.13 4.72 5.31
N HIS A 60 5.26 4.10 6.49
CA HIS A 60 4.22 4.11 7.50
C HIS A 60 3.83 5.54 7.92
N GLU A 61 4.81 6.38 8.27
CA GLU A 61 4.59 7.81 8.60
C GLU A 61 3.94 8.58 7.44
N TYR A 62 4.40 8.34 6.21
CA TYR A 62 3.84 8.98 5.02
C TYR A 62 2.36 8.61 4.83
N LEU A 63 2.02 7.32 4.86
CA LEU A 63 0.63 6.88 4.73
C LEU A 63 -0.23 7.35 5.90
N PHE A 64 0.31 7.37 7.11
CA PHE A 64 -0.38 7.92 8.29
C PHE A 64 -0.75 9.38 8.07
N SER A 65 0.18 10.20 7.55
CA SER A 65 -0.12 11.59 7.22
C SER A 65 -1.21 11.77 6.15
N LEU A 66 -1.32 10.82 5.21
CA LEU A 66 -2.36 10.85 4.18
C LEU A 66 -3.72 10.39 4.70
N SER A 67 -3.75 9.60 5.78
CA SER A 67 -4.99 9.02 6.32
C SER A 67 -5.98 10.06 6.85
N GLU A 68 -5.52 11.29 7.10
CA GLU A 68 -6.37 12.43 7.47
C GLU A 68 -7.35 12.81 6.36
N ASP A 69 -6.92 12.72 5.09
CA ASP A 69 -7.69 13.14 3.92
C ASP A 69 -8.19 11.96 3.06
N LYS A 70 -7.61 10.77 3.25
CA LYS A 70 -7.83 9.59 2.40
C LYS A 70 -8.10 8.35 3.28
N GLU A 71 -9.37 8.05 3.47
CA GLU A 71 -9.86 6.99 4.39
C GLU A 71 -9.25 5.61 4.11
N HIS A 72 -9.02 5.25 2.84
CA HIS A 72 -8.43 3.96 2.47
C HIS A 72 -7.05 3.73 3.08
N TRP A 73 -6.29 4.79 3.37
CA TRP A 73 -5.00 4.66 4.05
C TRP A 73 -5.15 4.30 5.53
N GLY A 74 -6.17 4.82 6.21
CA GLY A 74 -6.47 4.40 7.58
C GLY A 74 -6.78 2.90 7.64
N VAL A 75 -7.65 2.43 6.74
CA VAL A 75 -7.99 1.00 6.68
C VAL A 75 -6.78 0.14 6.27
N PHE A 76 -5.90 0.66 5.40
CA PHE A 76 -4.67 -0.03 5.02
C PHE A 76 -3.71 -0.19 6.20
N LEU A 77 -3.50 0.89 6.97
CA LEU A 77 -2.63 0.92 8.16
C LEU A 77 -3.17 -0.02 9.25
N ASP A 78 -4.48 0.00 9.53
CA ASP A 78 -5.11 -0.92 10.49
C ASP A 78 -4.89 -2.40 10.11
N ALA A 79 -4.87 -2.70 8.80
CA ALA A 79 -4.64 -4.04 8.27
C ALA A 79 -3.15 -4.38 8.09
N TRP A 80 -2.25 -3.43 8.29
CA TRP A 80 -0.80 -3.61 8.24
C TRP A 80 -0.30 -4.20 9.56
N GLY A 81 -0.78 -3.68 10.69
CA GLY A 81 -0.41 -4.12 12.04
C GLY A 81 0.72 -3.30 12.62
#